data_AF-A0A059WRT8-F1
#
_entry.id   AF-A0A059WRT8-F1
#
_cell.length_a   1.000
_cell.length_b   1.000
_cell.length_c   1.000
_cell.angle_alpha   90.00
_cell.angle_beta   90.00
_cell.angle_gamma   90.00
#
_symmetry.space_group_name_H-M   'P 1'
#
loop_
_entity.id
_entity.type
_entity.pdbx_description
1 polymer ?
#
loop_
_entity_poly.entity_id
_entity_poly.type
_entity_poly.pdbx_seq_one_letter_code
_entity_poly.pdbx_strand_id
1 'polypeptide(L)'
;MGQPDIDLARPYHKSFRVMTSTVAASPQTVALTIAGFDPSGGAGVIADVKTFTAFGCFATAAVTSLTYQNTLGVYGAVHQTGEAVRAQVLPIVEDFAVACVKTGMLPTREVIEEVARLFRETSLPSPVVDPVVRSTSGYDLIDDAAL
;
A
#
# COMPACT_ATOMS: atom_id res chain seq x y z
N MET A 1 17.38 28.81 14.67
CA MET A 1 17.58 27.62 13.81
C MET A 1 16.37 27.59 12.89
N GLY A 2 16.50 28.13 11.68
CA GLY A 2 15.36 28.32 10.77
C GLY A 2 14.91 26.99 10.18
N GLN A 3 13.61 26.72 10.19
CA GLN A 3 13.04 25.62 9.42
C GLN A 3 13.32 25.85 7.92
N PRO A 4 13.68 24.80 7.16
CA PRO A 4 13.79 24.95 5.72
C PRO A 4 12.39 25.20 5.13
N ASP A 5 12.28 26.23 4.30
CA ASP A 5 11.10 26.51 3.48
C ASP A 5 10.88 25.35 2.50
N ILE A 6 9.85 24.57 2.76
CA ILE A 6 9.42 23.48 1.87
C ILE A 6 8.42 24.10 0.90
N ASP A 7 8.88 24.39 -0.32
CA ASP A 7 8.03 24.89 -1.41
C ASP A 7 7.09 23.77 -1.89
N LEU A 8 5.88 23.74 -1.33
CA LEU A 8 4.82 22.77 -1.63
C LEU A 8 4.21 22.95 -3.04
N ALA A 9 4.60 23.99 -3.79
CA ALA A 9 4.02 24.30 -5.11
C ALA A 9 4.79 23.70 -6.30
N ARG A 10 5.90 22.98 -6.06
CA ARG A 10 6.62 22.28 -7.12
C ARG A 10 6.12 20.84 -7.28
N PRO A 11 5.59 20.45 -8.46
CA PRO A 11 5.30 19.05 -8.73
C PRO A 11 6.58 18.23 -8.61
N TYR A 12 6.53 17.18 -7.80
CA TYR A 12 7.67 16.29 -7.55
C TYR A 12 7.92 15.37 -8.77
N HIS A 13 8.49 15.91 -9.84
CA HIS A 13 8.90 15.12 -11.00
C HIS A 13 10.24 14.40 -10.72
N LYS A 14 10.20 13.30 -9.97
CA LYS A 14 11.33 12.35 -9.98
C LYS A 14 11.20 11.46 -11.21
N SER A 15 12.04 11.72 -12.23
CA SER A 15 12.21 10.81 -13.36
C SER A 15 12.79 9.48 -12.85
N PHE A 16 11.92 8.51 -12.57
CA PHE A 16 12.32 7.18 -12.13
C PHE A 16 12.79 6.38 -13.34
N ARG A 17 14.10 6.39 -13.62
CA ARG A 17 14.70 5.56 -14.67
C ARG A 17 15.01 4.18 -14.10
N VAL A 18 14.06 3.26 -14.20
CA VAL A 18 14.37 1.83 -14.10
C VAL A 18 15.26 1.48 -15.30
N MET A 19 16.45 0.92 -15.08
CA MET A 19 17.32 0.43 -16.17
C MET A 19 16.66 -0.78 -16.84
N THR A 20 15.73 -0.54 -17.76
CA THR A 20 15.19 -1.56 -18.66
C THR A 20 15.32 -1.08 -20.10
N SER A 21 15.67 -2.04 -20.96
CA SER A 21 15.97 -1.87 -22.37
C SER A 21 14.79 -1.24 -23.13
N THR A 22 15.12 -0.42 -24.12
CA THR A 22 14.21 0.37 -24.97
C THR A 22 13.18 -0.52 -25.68
N VAL A 23 12.00 -0.66 -25.08
CA VAL A 23 10.76 -1.02 -25.76
C VAL A 23 9.85 0.19 -25.63
N ALA A 24 9.22 0.64 -26.73
CA ALA A 24 8.33 1.78 -26.72
C ALA A 24 7.25 1.60 -25.64
N ALA A 25 7.27 2.46 -24.62
CA ALA A 25 6.44 2.29 -23.43
C ALA A 25 4.97 2.59 -23.77
N SER A 26 4.15 1.54 -23.91
CA SER A 26 2.73 1.65 -23.59
C SER A 26 2.60 2.22 -22.17
N PRO A 27 1.57 3.02 -21.85
CA PRO A 27 1.39 3.52 -20.50
C PRO A 27 1.40 2.34 -19.52
N GLN A 28 2.37 2.33 -18.59
CA GLN A 28 2.50 1.23 -17.63
C GLN A 28 1.27 1.22 -16.72
N THR A 29 0.61 0.08 -16.62
CA THR A 29 -0.52 -0.12 -15.72
C THR A 29 -0.08 0.14 -14.28
N VAL A 30 -0.70 1.10 -13.61
CA VAL A 30 -0.40 1.42 -12.20
C VAL A 30 -1.28 0.55 -11.30
N ALA A 31 -0.65 -0.18 -10.37
CA ALA A 31 -1.29 -1.07 -9.43
C ALA A 31 -1.01 -0.64 -7.98
N LEU A 32 -2.05 -0.46 -7.17
CA LEU A 32 -1.95 -0.07 -5.76
C LEU A 32 -2.22 -1.27 -4.85
N THR A 33 -1.35 -1.50 -3.86
CA THR A 33 -1.67 -2.35 -2.70
C THR A 33 -1.93 -1.52 -1.45
N ILE A 34 -2.93 -1.89 -0.66
CA ILE A 34 -3.21 -1.34 0.67
C ILE A 34 -3.13 -2.51 1.67
N ALA A 35 -2.00 -2.68 2.34
CA ALA A 35 -1.73 -3.86 3.16
C ALA A 35 -0.67 -3.61 4.25
N GLY A 36 -0.44 -4.62 5.10
CA GLY A 36 0.64 -4.61 6.08
C GLY A 36 2.03 -4.71 5.44
N PHE A 37 3.04 -4.23 6.14
CA PHE A 37 4.44 -4.35 5.77
C PHE A 37 5.09 -5.52 6.52
N ASP A 38 5.53 -6.52 5.76
CA ASP A 38 6.40 -7.61 6.20
C ASP A 38 7.87 -7.28 5.84
N PRO A 39 8.75 -6.99 6.81
CA PRO A 39 10.16 -6.70 6.54
C PRO A 39 10.96 -7.86 5.93
N SER A 40 10.51 -9.11 6.06
CA SER A 40 11.17 -10.25 5.40
C SER A 40 10.85 -10.35 3.91
N GLY A 41 9.80 -9.65 3.47
CA GLY A 41 9.41 -9.53 2.08
C GLY A 41 8.78 -10.77 1.46
N GLY A 42 8.29 -11.69 2.30
CA GLY A 42 7.54 -12.89 1.90
C GLY A 42 6.03 -12.66 1.81
N ALA A 43 5.50 -11.63 2.49
CA ALA A 43 4.10 -11.25 2.49
C ALA A 43 3.91 -9.72 2.39
N GLY A 44 2.67 -9.26 2.57
CA GLY A 44 2.32 -7.85 2.67
C GLY A 44 2.65 -7.04 1.43
N VAL A 45 2.82 -5.72 1.61
CA VAL A 45 3.06 -4.79 0.49
C VAL A 45 4.31 -5.14 -0.34
N ILE A 46 5.33 -5.75 0.27
CA ILE A 46 6.54 -6.14 -0.47
C ILE A 46 6.23 -7.29 -1.44
N ALA A 47 5.51 -8.32 -0.99
CA ALA A 47 5.12 -9.44 -1.85
C ALA A 47 4.16 -8.98 -2.96
N ASP A 48 3.22 -8.08 -2.63
CA ASP A 48 2.32 -7.48 -3.60
C ASP A 48 3.09 -6.68 -4.67
N VAL A 49 4.02 -5.80 -4.26
CA VAL A 49 4.85 -4.99 -5.18
C VAL A 49 5.72 -5.86 -6.09
N LYS A 50 6.35 -6.91 -5.55
CA LYS A 50 7.11 -7.89 -6.34
C LYS A 50 6.22 -8.57 -7.38
N THR A 51 5.00 -8.94 -6.99
CA THR A 51 4.02 -9.57 -7.87
C THR A 51 3.60 -8.62 -8.99
N PHE A 52 3.17 -7.41 -8.67
CA PHE A 52 2.78 -6.39 -9.66
C PHE A 52 3.90 -6.10 -10.65
N THR A 53 5.13 -5.95 -10.15
CA THR A 53 6.31 -5.71 -10.99
C THR A 53 6.61 -6.90 -11.91
N ALA A 54 6.48 -8.14 -11.41
CA ALA A 54 6.65 -9.35 -12.22
C ALA A 54 5.61 -9.46 -13.36
N PHE A 55 4.42 -8.86 -13.17
CA PHE A 55 3.39 -8.73 -14.21
C PHE A 55 3.49 -7.43 -15.02
N GLY A 56 4.60 -6.69 -14.93
CA GLY A 56 4.85 -5.49 -15.75
C GLY A 56 4.07 -4.24 -15.32
N CYS A 57 3.47 -4.25 -14.13
CA CYS A 57 2.77 -3.09 -13.58
C CYS A 57 3.75 -2.16 -12.84
N PHE A 58 3.46 -0.86 -12.84
CA PHE A 58 4.09 0.08 -11.92
C PHE A 58 3.39 -0.03 -10.56
N ALA A 59 4.12 -0.50 -9.54
CA ALA A 59 3.54 -0.80 -8.24
C ALA A 59 3.62 0.40 -7.28
N THR A 60 2.51 0.71 -6.64
CA THR A 60 2.39 1.67 -5.53
C THR A 60 1.83 0.96 -4.29
N ALA A 61 2.05 1.54 -3.11
CA ALA A 61 1.65 0.93 -1.86
C ALA A 61 1.22 1.96 -0.82
N ALA A 62 0.21 1.60 -0.02
CA ALA A 62 -0.12 2.23 1.25
C ALA A 62 -0.02 1.18 2.37
N VAL A 63 0.68 1.54 3.45
CA VAL A 63 0.96 0.62 4.55
C VAL A 63 -0.07 0.79 5.65
N THR A 64 -0.73 -0.30 6.03
CA THR A 64 -1.73 -0.33 7.11
C THR A 64 -1.13 -0.70 8.45
N SER A 65 -0.01 -1.42 8.47
CA SER A 65 0.76 -1.68 9.69
C SER A 65 2.20 -2.03 9.37
N LEU A 66 3.08 -1.75 10.31
CA LEU A 66 4.45 -2.24 10.32
C LEU A 66 4.51 -3.47 11.22
N THR A 67 4.81 -4.63 10.65
CA THR A 67 4.97 -5.85 11.45
C THR A 67 6.42 -6.05 11.84
N TYR A 68 6.63 -6.62 13.02
CA TYR A 68 7.90 -7.18 13.45
C TYR A 68 7.84 -8.67 13.14
N GLN A 69 8.15 -9.06 11.90
CA GLN A 69 8.05 -10.47 11.49
C GLN A 69 9.25 -10.92 10.66
N ASN A 70 9.46 -12.23 10.64
CA ASN A 70 10.38 -12.89 9.72
C ASN A 70 9.80 -14.26 9.32
N THR A 71 10.58 -15.08 8.61
CA THR A 71 10.14 -16.40 8.13
C THR A 71 9.81 -17.40 9.24
N LEU A 72 10.20 -17.13 10.49
CA LEU A 72 9.93 -17.99 11.65
C LEU A 72 8.67 -17.57 12.41
N GLY A 73 8.20 -16.33 12.26
CA GLY A 73 7.04 -15.85 13.00
C GLY A 73 6.83 -14.35 12.99
N VAL A 74 5.71 -13.94 13.58
CA VAL A 74 5.34 -12.54 13.85
C VAL A 74 5.50 -12.30 15.35
N TYR A 75 6.20 -11.23 15.70
CA TYR A 75 6.55 -10.87 17.08
C TYR A 75 5.80 -9.62 17.58
N GLY A 76 5.08 -8.96 16.69
CA GLY A 76 4.26 -7.78 17.00
C GLY A 76 3.96 -6.96 15.76
N ALA A 77 3.17 -5.91 15.94
CA ALA A 77 2.86 -4.95 14.89
C ALA A 77 2.57 -3.56 15.48
N VAL A 78 2.76 -2.54 14.66
CA VAL A 78 2.27 -1.18 14.91
C VAL A 78 1.32 -0.82 13.78
N HIS A 79 0.06 -0.61 14.14
CA HIS A 79 -1.01 -0.28 13.20
C HIS A 79 -1.02 1.22 12.91
N GLN A 80 -1.27 1.57 11.65
CA GLN A 80 -1.50 2.95 11.24
C GLN A 80 -2.96 3.33 11.56
N THR A 81 -3.22 4.61 11.75
CA THR A 81 -4.59 5.15 11.82
C THR A 81 -5.24 5.13 10.44
N GLY A 82 -6.57 5.21 10.37
CA GLY A 82 -7.27 5.38 9.10
C GLY A 82 -6.82 6.67 8.39
N GLU A 83 -6.67 7.76 9.14
CA GLU A 83 -6.16 9.03 8.63
C GLU A 83 -4.78 8.88 7.98
N ALA A 84 -3.85 8.17 8.63
CA ALA A 84 -2.52 7.92 8.08
C ALA A 84 -2.56 7.07 6.80
N VAL A 85 -3.48 6.11 6.69
CA VAL A 85 -3.70 5.35 5.45
C VAL A 85 -4.25 6.26 4.35
N ARG A 86 -5.23 7.11 4.64
CA ARG A 86 -5.74 8.12 3.70
C ARG A 86 -4.64 9.06 3.21
N ALA A 87 -3.82 9.58 4.12
CA ALA A 87 -2.74 10.49 3.78
C ALA A 87 -1.67 9.86 2.86
N GLN A 88 -1.53 8.53 2.87
CA GLN A 88 -0.70 7.80 1.93
C GLN A 88 -1.37 7.61 0.56
N VAL A 89 -2.67 7.31 0.55
CA VAL A 89 -3.42 6.98 -0.69
C VAL A 89 -3.73 8.22 -1.53
N LEU A 90 -4.08 9.36 -0.91
CA LEU A 90 -4.51 10.56 -1.64
C LEU A 90 -3.45 11.06 -2.64
N PRO A 91 -2.17 11.25 -2.27
CA PRO A 91 -1.17 11.68 -3.23
C PRO A 91 -0.97 10.68 -4.39
N ILE A 92 -1.18 9.38 -4.16
CA ILE A 92 -1.05 8.36 -5.20
C ILE A 92 -2.17 8.49 -6.23
N VAL A 93 -3.41 8.70 -5.78
CA VAL A 93 -4.56 8.82 -6.70
C VAL A 93 -4.62 10.18 -7.40
N GLU A 94 -3.99 11.19 -6.83
CA GLU A 94 -3.84 12.52 -7.45
C GLU A 94 -2.75 12.52 -8.54
N ASP A 95 -1.68 11.73 -8.37
CA ASP A 95 -0.56 11.64 -9.33
C ASP A 95 -0.79 10.57 -10.42
N PHE A 96 -1.39 9.44 -10.06
CA PHE A 96 -1.50 8.28 -10.94
C PHE A 96 -2.95 7.89 -11.28
N ALA A 97 -3.17 7.52 -12.56
CA ALA A 97 -4.35 6.78 -12.97
C ALA A 97 -4.24 5.31 -12.51
N VAL A 98 -4.60 5.04 -11.26
CA VAL A 98 -4.56 3.69 -10.67
C VAL A 98 -5.57 2.77 -11.38
N ALA A 99 -5.06 1.72 -12.03
CA ALA A 99 -5.86 0.81 -12.85
C ALA A 99 -6.36 -0.42 -12.09
N CYS A 100 -5.68 -0.80 -11.00
CA CYS A 100 -6.09 -1.89 -10.13
C CYS A 100 -5.67 -1.65 -8.69
N VAL A 101 -6.46 -2.17 -7.76
CA VAL A 101 -6.19 -2.09 -6.33
C VAL A 101 -6.34 -3.46 -5.70
N LYS A 102 -5.45 -3.79 -4.77
CA LYS A 102 -5.57 -4.94 -3.88
C LYS A 102 -5.55 -4.47 -2.43
N THR A 103 -6.42 -5.03 -1.59
CA THR A 103 -6.34 -4.86 -0.14
C THR A 103 -5.84 -6.15 0.49
N GLY A 104 -4.91 -6.05 1.44
CA GLY A 104 -4.49 -7.16 2.29
C GLY A 104 -4.95 -6.93 3.74
N MET A 105 -4.04 -7.11 4.69
CA MET A 105 -4.27 -6.88 6.12
C MET A 105 -4.79 -5.46 6.40
N LEU A 106 -6.02 -5.36 6.91
CA LEU A 106 -6.64 -4.13 7.42
C LEU A 106 -6.87 -4.32 8.93
N PRO A 107 -5.98 -3.81 9.79
CA PRO A 107 -5.85 -4.29 11.18
C PRO A 107 -6.98 -3.86 12.11
N THR A 108 -7.62 -2.71 11.83
CA THR A 108 -8.60 -2.10 12.73
C THR A 108 -9.86 -1.69 11.96
N ARG A 109 -10.98 -1.58 12.68
CA ARG A 109 -12.25 -1.10 12.13
C ARG A 109 -12.09 0.28 11.50
N GLU A 110 -11.34 1.17 12.16
CA GLU A 110 -11.05 2.51 11.66
C GLU A 110 -10.37 2.46 10.28
N VAL A 111 -9.37 1.59 10.11
CA VAL A 111 -8.69 1.41 8.82
C VAL A 111 -9.64 0.82 7.78
N ILE A 112 -10.46 -0.17 8.14
CA ILE A 112 -11.45 -0.76 7.22
C ILE A 112 -12.44 0.31 6.73
N GLU A 113 -13.01 1.08 7.65
CA GLU A 113 -13.99 2.12 7.34
C GLU A 113 -13.39 3.22 6.47
N GLU A 114 -12.15 3.62 6.74
CA GLU A 114 -11.45 4.63 5.96
C GLU A 114 -11.04 4.13 4.57
N VAL A 115 -10.56 2.89 4.46
CA VAL A 115 -10.29 2.27 3.15
C VAL A 115 -11.57 2.17 2.33
N ALA A 116 -12.68 1.74 2.94
CA ALA A 116 -13.97 1.73 2.27
C ALA A 116 -14.44 3.13 1.86
N ARG A 117 -14.13 4.18 2.66
CA ARG A 117 -14.41 5.58 2.33
C ARG A 117 -13.58 6.05 1.13
N LEU A 118 -12.29 5.73 1.06
CA LEU A 118 -11.43 6.03 -0.09
C LEU A 118 -11.99 5.47 -1.40
N PHE A 119 -12.47 4.22 -1.42
CA PHE A 119 -13.10 3.65 -2.63
C PHE A 119 -14.41 4.34 -3.04
N ARG A 120 -15.13 4.99 -2.12
CA ARG A 120 -16.35 5.74 -2.43
C ARG A 120 -16.07 7.18 -2.88
N GLU A 121 -15.01 7.79 -2.37
CA GLU A 121 -14.73 9.22 -2.54
C GLU A 121 -13.68 9.53 -3.61
N THR A 122 -12.94 8.52 -4.09
CA THR A 122 -11.85 8.70 -5.06
C THR A 122 -12.12 7.94 -6.36
N SER A 123 -11.23 8.09 -7.33
CA SER A 123 -11.26 7.38 -8.62
C SER A 123 -10.75 5.93 -8.56
N LEU A 124 -10.48 5.39 -7.36
CA LEU A 124 -10.00 4.01 -7.23
C LEU A 124 -11.00 2.99 -7.81
N PRO A 125 -10.56 2.04 -8.64
CA PRO A 125 -11.41 0.95 -9.10
C PRO A 125 -11.74 -0.01 -7.96
N SER A 126 -12.78 -0.83 -8.13
CA SER A 126 -13.14 -1.87 -7.15
C SER A 126 -11.93 -2.77 -6.84
N PRO A 127 -11.62 -3.04 -5.56
CA PRO A 127 -10.44 -3.80 -5.19
C PRO A 127 -10.63 -5.30 -5.34
N VAL A 128 -9.51 -5.99 -5.53
CA VAL A 128 -9.38 -7.39 -5.12
C VAL A 128 -9.17 -7.42 -3.60
N VAL A 129 -10.08 -8.06 -2.88
CA VAL A 129 -10.03 -8.14 -1.41
C VAL A 129 -9.43 -9.48 -1.00
N ASP A 130 -8.27 -9.44 -0.36
CA ASP A 130 -7.66 -10.57 0.35
C ASP A 130 -7.92 -10.40 1.86
N PRO A 131 -8.91 -11.12 2.44
CA PRO A 131 -9.38 -10.91 3.81
C PRO A 131 -8.41 -11.51 4.84
N VAL A 132 -7.24 -10.90 4.97
CA VAL A 132 -6.17 -11.35 5.88
C VAL A 132 -6.58 -11.06 7.33
N VAL A 133 -7.01 -12.11 8.02
CA VAL A 133 -7.39 -12.09 9.44
C VAL A 133 -6.25 -12.58 10.34
N ARG A 134 -5.42 -13.51 9.85
CA ARG A 134 -4.39 -14.20 10.63
C ARG A 134 -3.14 -14.42 9.80
N SER A 135 -1.97 -14.36 10.42
CA SER A 135 -0.71 -14.67 9.75
C SER A 135 -0.60 -16.16 9.45
N THR A 136 0.26 -16.54 8.50
CA THR A 136 0.60 -17.95 8.25
C THR A 136 1.16 -18.65 9.50
N SER A 137 1.79 -17.90 10.40
CA SER A 137 2.31 -18.37 11.69
C SER A 137 1.28 -18.39 12.83
N GLY A 138 0.03 -17.99 12.58
CA GLY A 138 -1.07 -18.07 13.53
C GLY A 138 -1.27 -16.83 14.42
N TYR A 139 -0.56 -15.74 14.17
CA TYR A 139 -0.71 -14.47 14.88
C TYR A 139 -1.96 -13.73 14.38
N ASP A 140 -2.80 -13.25 15.29
CA ASP A 140 -3.99 -12.48 14.94
C ASP A 140 -3.59 -11.09 14.44
N LEU A 141 -3.96 -10.77 13.20
CA LEU A 141 -3.53 -9.57 12.49
C LEU A 141 -4.62 -8.48 12.45
N ILE A 142 -5.76 -8.77 13.06
CA ILE A 142 -6.94 -7.92 13.08
C ILE A 142 -7.48 -7.86 14.52
N ASP A 143 -7.94 -6.69 14.92
CA ASP A 143 -8.63 -6.50 16.20
C ASP A 143 -10.00 -7.19 16.20
N ASP A 144 -10.44 -7.73 17.33
CA ASP A 144 -11.75 -8.41 17.46
C ASP A 144 -12.93 -7.54 17.01
N ALA A 145 -12.86 -6.23 17.21
CA ALA A 145 -13.90 -5.29 16.82
C ALA A 145 -13.99 -5.05 15.30
N ALA A 146 -13.02 -5.57 14.54
CA ALA A 146 -12.90 -5.43 13.08
C ALA A 146 -13.27 -6.71 12.32
N LEU A 147 -13.50 -7.82 13.02
CA LEU A 147 -14.04 -9.08 12.48
C LEU A 147 -15.54 -9.04 12.18
#